data_AF-A0A3A5L724-F1
#
_entry.id   AF-A0A3A5L724-F1
#
_cell.length_a   1.000
_cell.length_b   1.000
_cell.length_c   1.000
_cell.angle_alpha   90.00
_cell.angle_beta   90.00
_cell.angle_gamma   90.00
#
_symmetry.space_group_name_H-M   'P 1'
#
loop_
_entity.id
_entity.type
_entity.pdbx_description
1 polymer ?
#
loop_
_entity_poly.entity_id
_entity_poly.type
_entity_poly.pdbx_seq_one_letter_code
_entity_poly.pdbx_strand_id
1 'polypeptide(L)' 'MMGITATGPQADLDRLQALTTKSGFPSKQMDSPEGWELFVVFPPGSDASAVAAFLDQLRGSEFSTLQFGSVMAPASQ' A
#
# COMPACT_ATOMS: atom_id res chain seq x y z
N MET A 1 -9.24 -10.47 2.09
CA MET A 1 -8.42 -9.81 1.04
C MET A 1 -7.09 -9.44 1.67
N MET A 2 -5.97 -9.56 0.95
CA MET A 2 -4.68 -9.11 1.48
C MET A 2 -4.45 -7.65 1.07
N GLY A 3 -3.86 -6.87 1.96
CA GLY A 3 -3.50 -5.48 1.70
C GLY A 3 -2.37 -5.03 2.60
N ILE A 4 -1.91 -3.82 2.35
CA ILE A 4 -0.98 -3.10 3.21
C ILE A 4 -1.55 -1.73 3.56
N THR A 5 -1.17 -1.24 4.72
CA THR A 5 -1.31 0.17 5.09
C THR A 5 0.05 0.82 5.04
N ALA A 6 0.09 2.07 4.62
CA ALA A 6 1.28 2.90 4.70
C ALA A 6 0.92 4.19 5.43
N THR A 7 1.70 4.55 6.43
CA THR A 7 1.51 5.77 7.22
C THR A 7 2.79 6.60 7.13
N GLY A 8 2.67 7.90 6.90
CA GLY A 8 3.84 8.77 6.80
C GLY A 8 3.59 10.11 6.14
N PRO A 9 4.65 10.78 5.63
CA PRO A 9 4.54 12.09 4.99
C PRO A 9 3.66 12.03 3.74
N GLN A 10 2.81 13.04 3.54
CA GLN A 10 1.89 13.09 2.40
C GLN A 10 2.61 12.99 1.04
N ALA A 11 3.82 13.55 0.91
CA ALA A 11 4.61 13.46 -0.32
C ALA A 11 5.03 12.03 -0.67
N ASP A 12 5.37 11.21 0.32
CA ASP A 12 5.73 9.80 0.11
C ASP A 12 4.49 8.94 -0.13
N LEU A 13 3.37 9.25 0.53
CA LEU A 13 2.08 8.57 0.30
C LEU A 13 1.51 8.86 -1.09
N ASP A 14 1.67 10.09 -1.60
CA ASP A 14 1.28 10.47 -2.96
C ASP A 14 2.09 9.69 -4.01
N ARG A 15 3.41 9.57 -3.81
CA ARG A 15 4.28 8.72 -4.63
C ARG A 15 3.87 7.25 -4.57
N LEU A 16 3.54 6.76 -3.38
CA LEU A 16 3.07 5.40 -3.20
C LEU A 16 1.75 5.16 -3.93
N GLN A 17 0.81 6.12 -3.85
CA GLN A 17 -0.45 6.07 -4.58
C GLN A 17 -0.27 6.11 -6.11
N ALA A 18 0.71 6.87 -6.60
CA ALA A 18 1.06 6.85 -8.01
C ALA A 18 1.64 5.48 -8.42
N LEU A 19 2.43 4.85 -7.54
CA LEU A 19 3.01 3.53 -7.78
C LEU A 19 1.95 2.42 -7.78
N THR A 20 1.00 2.45 -6.85
CA THR A 20 -0.12 1.49 -6.79
C THR A 20 -0.99 1.62 -8.04
N THR A 21 -1.30 2.85 -8.46
CA THR A 21 -2.04 3.14 -9.70
C THR A 21 -1.32 2.59 -10.92
N LYS A 22 0.00 2.79 -11.01
CA LYS A 22 0.84 2.25 -12.10
C LYS A 22 0.88 0.72 -12.11
N SER A 23 0.84 0.11 -10.93
CA SER A 23 0.85 -1.36 -10.76
C SER A 23 -0.55 -1.98 -10.92
N GLY A 24 -1.61 -1.18 -11.03
CA GLY A 24 -2.99 -1.64 -11.09
C GLY A 24 -3.55 -2.11 -9.75
N PHE A 25 -2.90 -1.76 -8.63
CA PHE A 25 -3.40 -2.09 -7.31
C PHE A 25 -4.32 -0.98 -6.79
N PRO A 26 -5.57 -1.30 -6.41
CA PRO A 26 -6.47 -0.31 -5.83
C PRO A 26 -5.90 0.20 -4.50
N SER A 27 -5.76 1.52 -4.40
CA SER A 27 -5.36 2.19 -3.17
C SER A 27 -6.35 3.27 -2.75
N LYS A 28 -6.49 3.49 -1.46
CA LYS A 28 -7.38 4.47 -0.86
C LYS A 28 -6.65 5.24 0.22
N GLN A 29 -6.55 6.55 0.05
CA GLN A 29 -6.01 7.44 1.07
C GLN A 29 -7.10 7.76 2.09
N MET A 30 -6.73 7.72 3.36
CA MET A 30 -7.61 8.00 4.49
C MET A 30 -6.90 9.01 5.40
N ASP A 31 -7.71 9.93 5.94
CA ASP A 31 -7.29 10.84 6.99
C ASP A 31 -7.43 10.09 8.32
N SER A 32 -6.32 9.94 9.03
CA SER A 32 -6.26 9.22 10.29
C SER A 32 -5.75 10.12 11.41
N PRO A 33 -6.11 9.83 12.67
CA PRO A 33 -5.71 10.66 13.81
C PRO A 33 -4.18 10.75 14.00
N GLU A 34 -3.44 9.77 13.49
CA GLU A 34 -1.98 9.71 13.53
C GLU A 34 -1.31 10.38 12.31
N GLY A 35 -2.10 10.81 11.31
CA GLY A 35 -1.63 11.45 10.08
C GLY A 35 -2.32 10.91 8.83
N TRP A 36 -1.67 11.10 7.68
CA TRP A 36 -2.14 10.54 6.43
C TRP A 36 -1.83 9.04 6.37
N GLU A 37 -2.81 8.27 5.93
CA GLU A 37 -2.67 6.83 5.69
C GLU A 37 -3.09 6.46 4.28
N LEU A 38 -2.39 5.50 3.67
CA LEU A 38 -2.75 4.91 2.40
C LEU A 38 -2.98 3.41 2.58
N PHE A 39 -4.20 2.97 2.30
CA PHE A 39 -4.53 1.55 2.18
C PHE A 39 -4.29 1.10 0.74
N VAL A 40 -3.58 0.00 0.56
CA VAL A 40 -3.41 -0.69 -0.73
C VAL A 40 -4.02 -2.08 -0.61
N VAL A 41 -4.89 -2.44 -1.55
CA VAL A 41 -5.57 -3.73 -1.56
C VAL A 41 -5.07 -4.56 -2.74
N PHE A 42 -4.68 -5.80 -2.47
CA PHE A 42 -4.33 -6.77 -3.49
C PHE A 42 -5.55 -7.64 -3.80
N PRO A 43 -6.20 -7.45 -4.97
CA PRO A 43 -7.38 -8.23 -5.31
C PRO A 43 -7.03 -9.72 -5.45
N PRO A 44 -7.96 -10.62 -5.08
CA PRO A 44 -7.77 -12.07 -5.25
C PRO A 44 -7.61 -12.38 -6.74
N GLY A 45 -6.53 -13.07 -7.10
CA GLY A 45 -6.13 -13.33 -8.50
C GLY A 45 -5.03 -12.41 -9.03
N SER A 46 -4.53 -11.47 -8.21
CA SER A 46 -3.30 -10.73 -8.54
C SER A 46 -2.11 -11.69 -8.62
N ASP A 47 -1.23 -11.45 -9.58
CA ASP A 47 -0.03 -12.25 -9.75
C ASP A 47 0.87 -12.13 -8.51
N ALA A 48 1.16 -13.24 -7.86
CA ALA A 48 1.97 -13.25 -6.64
C ALA A 48 3.37 -12.64 -6.88
N SER A 49 3.89 -12.77 -8.10
CA SER A 49 5.17 -12.18 -8.50
C SER A 49 5.08 -10.66 -8.60
N ALA A 50 3.97 -10.13 -9.13
CA ALA A 50 3.72 -8.69 -9.19
C ALA A 50 3.54 -8.08 -7.80
N VAL A 51 2.83 -8.78 -6.91
CA VAL A 51 2.69 -8.37 -5.50
C VAL A 51 4.05 -8.39 -4.80
N ALA A 52 4.84 -9.44 -4.98
CA ALA A 52 6.18 -9.54 -4.40
C ALA A 52 7.13 -8.44 -4.91
N ALA A 53 7.13 -8.18 -6.22
CA ALA A 53 7.93 -7.10 -6.82
C ALA A 53 7.50 -5.71 -6.30
N PHE A 54 6.19 -5.50 -6.15
CA PHE A 54 5.67 -4.27 -5.56
C PHE A 54 6.13 -4.12 -4.11
N LEU A 55 5.99 -5.16 -3.27
CA LEU A 55 6.46 -5.13 -1.88
C LEU A 55 7.97 -4.93 -1.76
N ASP A 56 8.76 -5.51 -2.65
CA ASP A 56 10.21 -5.28 -2.70
C ASP A 56 10.54 -3.82 -3.02
N GLN A 57 9.81 -3.23 -3.97
CA GLN A 57 9.94 -1.81 -4.31
C GLN A 57 9.58 -0.88 -3.15
N LEU A 58 8.57 -1.23 -2.35
CA LEU A 58 8.22 -0.50 -1.12
C LEU A 58 9.30 -0.57 -0.06
N ARG A 59 9.99 -1.71 0.01
CA ARG A 59 11.12 -1.91 0.91
C ARG A 59 12.40 -1.20 0.43
N GLY A 60 12.36 -0.64 -0.77
CA GLY A 60 13.41 0.20 -1.32
C GLY A 60 13.56 1.52 -0.56
N SER A 61 14.71 2.17 -0.72
CA SER A 61 15.04 3.42 -0.02
C SER A 61 14.07 4.57 -0.32
N GLU A 62 13.30 4.48 -1.40
CA GLU A 62 12.33 5.50 -1.83
C GLU A 62 11.20 5.74 -0.82
N PHE A 63 10.85 4.73 -0.01
CA PHE A 63 9.76 4.82 0.97
C PHE A 63 10.23 4.52 2.41
N SER A 64 11.52 4.70 2.71
CA SER A 64 12.05 4.46 4.07
C SER A 64 11.45 5.37 5.15
N THR A 65 10.78 6.45 4.76
CA THR A 65 10.03 7.35 5.64
C THR A 65 8.60 6.86 5.93
N LEU A 66 8.10 5.90 5.14
CA LEU A 66 6.78 5.31 5.32
C LEU A 66 6.86 4.12 6.25
N GLN A 67 5.91 4.05 7.17
CA GLN A 67 5.68 2.87 7.99
C GLN A 67 4.65 1.99 7.31
N PHE A 68 5.04 0.77 6.96
CA PHE A 68 4.16 -0.19 6.31
C PHE A 68 3.59 -1.18 7.33
N GLY A 69 2.27 -1.28 7.39
CA GLY A 69 1.54 -2.32 8.10
C GLY A 69 0.98 -3.35 7.12
N SER A 70 0.94 -4.63 7.51
CA SER A 70 0.17 -5.63 6.78
C SER A 70 -1.25 -5.65 7.34
N VAL A 71 -2.23 -5.48 6.46
CA VAL A 71 -3.64 -5.61 6.82
C VAL A 71 -4.22 -6.82 6.10
N MET A 72 -4.48 -7.85 6.89
CA MET A 72 -5.40 -8.90 6.48
C MET A 72 -6.80 -8.37 6.74
N ALA A 73 -7.42 -7.72 5.74
CA ALA A 73 -8.83 -7.41 5.86
C ALA A 73 -9.57 -8.76 5.99
N PRO A 74 -10.34 -8.99 7.09
CA PRO A 74 -11.18 -10.17 7.17
C PRO A 74 -12.03 -10.15 5.91
N ALA A 75 -11.97 -11.24 5.14
CA ALA A 75 -12.92 -11.40 4.06
C ALA A 75 -14.28 -11.48 4.74
N SER A 76 -15.01 -10.36 4.81
CA SER A 76 -16.39 -10.35 5.23
C SER A 76 -17.11 -11.32 4.31
N GLN A 77 -17.46 -12.46 4.90
CA GLN A 77 -18.17 -13.57 4.29
C GLN A 77 -19.57 -13.15 3.82
#